data_AF-A0A2K6P098-F1
#
_entry.id   AF-A0A2K6P098-F1
#
_cell.length_a   1.000
_cell.length_b   1.000
_cell.length_c   1.000
_cell.angle_alpha   90.00
_cell.angle_beta   90.00
_cell.angle_gamma   90.00
#
_symmetry.space_group_name_H-M   'P 1'
#
loop_
_entity.id
_entity.type
_entity.pdbx_description
1 polymer ?
#
loop_
_entity_poly.entity_id
_entity_poly.type
_entity_poly.pdbx_seq_one_letter_code
_entity_poly.pdbx_strand_id
1 'polypeptide(L)'
;LEEVADGARQQERHYQLLSALQSLVKELPSSFQQRLSYTTLSDLALALLDGTVFEIVQGLLEIQHLTEKSLYNQRLRLQNEHRGA
;
A
#
# COMPACT_ATOMS: atom_id res chain seq x y z
N LEU A 1 -27.73 9.78 13.13
CA LEU A 1 -27.70 8.35 13.51
C LEU A 1 -26.78 7.56 12.58
N GLU A 2 -26.82 7.83 11.27
CA GLU A 2 -25.97 7.16 10.26
C GLU A 2 -24.47 7.52 10.40
N GLU A 3 -24.11 8.79 10.58
CA GLU A 3 -22.71 9.21 10.81
C GLU A 3 -22.07 8.59 12.07
N VAL A 4 -22.88 8.38 13.12
CA VAL A 4 -22.43 7.74 14.37
C VAL A 4 -22.19 6.24 14.14
N ALA A 5 -23.01 5.61 13.29
CA ALA A 5 -22.85 4.20 12.93
C ALA A 5 -21.60 3.98 12.06
N ASP A 6 -21.29 4.91 11.16
CA ASP A 6 -20.07 4.84 10.35
C ASP A 6 -18.80 5.09 11.18
N GLY A 7 -18.83 6.05 12.11
CA GLY A 7 -17.76 6.23 13.09
C GLY A 7 -17.52 4.98 13.94
N ALA A 8 -18.59 4.31 14.40
CA ALA A 8 -18.48 3.07 15.17
C ALA A 8 -17.86 1.91 14.36
N ARG A 9 -18.25 1.76 13.09
CA ARG A 9 -17.67 0.75 12.18
C ARG A 9 -16.20 1.01 11.90
N GLN A 10 -15.83 2.28 11.69
CA GLN A 10 -14.44 2.64 11.45
C GLN A 10 -13.57 2.38 12.69
N GLN A 11 -14.10 2.70 13.87
CA GLN A 11 -13.45 2.40 15.15
C GLN A 11 -13.27 0.90 15.36
N GLU A 12 -14.29 0.09 15.04
CA GLU A 12 -14.20 -1.37 15.11
C GLU A 12 -13.09 -1.92 14.21
N ARG A 13 -13.04 -1.47 12.95
CA ARG A 13 -11.98 -1.89 12.01
C ARG A 13 -10.60 -1.43 12.46
N HIS A 14 -10.49 -0.24 13.08
CA HIS A 14 -9.23 0.24 13.65
C HIS A 14 -8.72 -0.70 14.73
N TYR A 15 -9.59 -1.09 15.67
CA TYR A 15 -9.24 -2.03 16.71
C TYR A 15 -8.85 -3.41 16.17
N GLN A 16 -9.56 -3.91 15.15
CA GLN A 16 -9.23 -5.18 14.50
C GLN A 16 -7.82 -5.14 13.89
N LEU A 17 -7.49 -4.07 13.13
CA LEU A 17 -6.17 -3.90 12.53
C LEU A 17 -5.08 -3.71 13.57
N LEU A 18 -5.32 -2.89 14.60
CA LEU A 18 -4.36 -2.69 15.68
C LEU A 18 -4.06 -3.99 16.42
N SER A 19 -5.08 -4.81 16.67
CA SER A 19 -4.91 -6.13 17.31
C SER A 19 -4.08 -7.08 16.43
N ALA A 20 -4.32 -7.09 15.13
CA ALA A 20 -3.53 -7.88 14.18
C ALA A 20 -2.07 -7.41 14.14
N LEU A 21 -1.83 -6.09 14.07
CA LEU A 21 -0.49 -5.49 14.10
C LEU A 21 0.26 -5.84 15.40
N GLN A 22 -0.41 -5.74 16.55
CA GLN A 22 0.18 -6.11 17.83
C GLN A 22 0.54 -7.60 17.90
N SER A 23 -0.27 -8.47 17.28
CA SER A 23 0.02 -9.90 17.21
C SER A 23 1.25 -10.19 16.35
N LEU A 24 1.35 -9.53 15.18
CA LEU A 24 2.53 -9.62 14.32
C LEU A 24 3.81 -9.11 15.02
N VAL A 25 3.72 -8.02 15.79
CA VAL A 25 4.88 -7.50 16.52
C VAL A 25 5.37 -8.49 17.57
N LYS A 26 4.48 -9.23 18.25
CA LYS A 26 4.88 -10.24 19.24
C LYS A 26 5.72 -11.38 18.66
N GLU A 27 5.59 -11.63 17.35
CA GLU A 27 6.38 -12.65 16.65
C GLU A 27 7.79 -12.16 16.26
N LEU A 28 8.06 -10.86 16.35
CA LEU A 28 9.37 -10.28 16.02
C LEU A 28 10.37 -10.42 17.18
N PRO A 29 11.70 -10.41 16.91
CA PRO A 29 12.71 -10.30 17.96
C PRO A 29 12.54 -9.01 18.79
N SER A 30 12.86 -9.07 20.09
CA SER A 30 12.60 -7.97 21.05
C SER A 30 13.21 -6.63 20.65
N SER A 31 14.35 -6.62 19.94
CA SER A 31 14.99 -5.40 19.42
C SER A 31 14.10 -4.63 18.43
N PHE A 32 13.27 -5.34 17.66
CA PHE A 32 12.31 -4.71 16.74
C PHE A 32 11.02 -4.34 17.46
N GLN A 33 10.57 -5.15 18.43
CA GLN A 33 9.38 -4.84 19.24
C GLN A 33 9.51 -3.49 19.95
N GLN A 34 10.68 -3.19 20.53
CA GLN A 34 10.94 -1.93 21.23
C GLN A 34 10.87 -0.69 20.33
N ARG A 35 11.05 -0.85 19.01
CA ARG A 35 10.98 0.25 18.03
C ARG A 35 9.56 0.51 17.54
N LEU A 36 8.63 -0.39 17.83
CA LEU A 36 7.23 -0.34 17.37
C LEU A 36 6.33 -0.03 18.56
N SER A 37 6.29 1.25 18.94
CA SER A 37 5.45 1.71 20.04
C SER A 37 3.96 1.55 19.69
N TYR A 38 3.12 1.57 20.74
CA TYR A 38 1.66 1.58 20.56
C TYR A 38 1.19 2.70 19.63
N THR A 39 1.77 3.91 19.76
CA THR A 39 1.41 5.05 18.93
C THR A 39 1.72 4.78 17.47
N THR A 40 2.92 4.27 17.16
CA THR A 40 3.30 3.89 15.79
C THR A 40 2.37 2.83 15.21
N LEU A 41 1.96 1.83 15.99
CA LEU A 41 1.02 0.80 15.52
C LEU A 41 -0.40 1.34 15.32
N SER A 42 -0.84 2.26 16.17
CA SER A 42 -2.14 2.93 16.04
C SER A 42 -2.19 3.82 14.80
N ASP A 43 -1.13 4.59 14.56
CA ASP A 43 -0.99 5.46 13.39
C ASP A 43 -0.92 4.62 12.11
N LEU A 44 -0.20 3.49 12.15
CA LEU A 44 -0.15 2.53 11.06
C LEU A 44 -1.55 1.95 10.76
N ALA A 45 -2.31 1.53 11.78
CA ALA A 45 -3.67 1.04 11.59
C ALA A 45 -4.59 2.08 10.94
N LEU A 46 -4.46 3.37 11.31
CA LEU A 46 -5.20 4.46 10.67
C LEU A 46 -4.81 4.64 9.20
N ALA A 47 -3.51 4.65 8.90
CA ALA A 47 -3.01 4.76 7.53
C ALA A 47 -3.46 3.58 6.65
N LEU A 48 -3.51 2.37 7.23
CA LEU A 48 -4.02 1.18 6.54
C LEU A 48 -5.52 1.26 6.28
N LEU A 49 -6.30 1.84 7.20
CA LEU A 49 -7.74 2.04 7.01
C LEU A 49 -8.06 3.08 5.96
N ASP A 50 -7.30 4.18 5.94
CA ASP A 50 -7.47 5.28 5.00
C ASP A 50 -7.29 4.80 3.56
N GLY A 51 -6.31 3.92 3.32
CA GLY A 51 -6.15 3.26 2.02
C GLY A 51 -5.56 4.15 0.92
N THR A 52 -5.57 5.48 1.08
CA THR A 52 -5.12 6.44 0.06
C THR A 52 -3.68 6.18 -0.39
N VAL A 53 -2.79 5.79 0.54
CA VAL A 53 -1.40 5.46 0.18
C VAL A 53 -1.34 4.28 -0.79
N PHE A 54 -2.17 3.25 -0.60
CA PHE A 54 -2.23 2.11 -1.51
C PHE A 54 -2.79 2.51 -2.88
N GLU A 55 -3.82 3.36 -2.91
CA GLU A 55 -4.38 3.88 -4.16
C GLU A 55 -3.36 4.69 -4.95
N ILE A 56 -2.60 5.56 -4.28
CA ILE A 56 -1.50 6.33 -4.90
C ILE A 56 -0.46 5.38 -5.48
N VAL A 57 -0.01 4.38 -4.70
CA VAL A 57 1.01 3.42 -5.16
C VAL A 57 0.48 2.62 -6.36
N GLN A 58 -0.78 2.20 -6.34
CA GLN A 58 -1.42 1.48 -7.45
C GLN A 58 -1.45 2.34 -8.72
N GLY A 59 -1.84 3.62 -8.62
CA GLY A 59 -1.83 4.54 -9.76
C GLY A 59 -0.43 4.76 -10.33
N LEU A 60 0.59 4.91 -9.46
CA LEU A 60 1.98 5.03 -9.90
C LEU A 60 2.48 3.77 -10.61
N LEU A 61 2.10 2.59 -10.12
CA LEU A 61 2.45 1.31 -10.73
C LEU A 61 1.81 1.14 -12.12
N GLU A 62 0.56 1.56 -12.29
CA GLU A 62 -0.11 1.56 -13.59
C GLU A 62 0.59 2.49 -14.60
N ILE A 63 0.97 3.71 -14.17
CA ILE A 63 1.75 4.65 -14.99
C ILE A 63 3.09 4.03 -15.40
N GLN A 64 3.78 3.37 -14.47
CA GLN A 64 5.03 2.67 -14.74
C GLN A 64 4.83 1.62 -15.83
N HIS A 65 3.88 0.70 -15.65
CA HIS A 65 3.62 -0.38 -16.61
C HIS A 65 3.27 0.15 -18.01
N LEU A 66 2.48 1.22 -18.10
CA LEU A 66 2.14 1.85 -19.38
C LEU A 66 3.38 2.44 -20.07
N THR A 67 4.25 3.08 -19.28
CA THR A 67 5.50 3.67 -19.77
C THR A 67 6.46 2.60 -20.28
N GLU A 68 6.66 1.53 -19.51
CA GLU A 68 7.48 0.38 -19.90
C GLU A 68 6.99 -0.26 -21.20
N LYS A 69 5.67 -0.46 -21.33
CA LYS A 69 5.05 -0.98 -22.56
C LYS A 69 5.29 -0.06 -23.75
N SER A 70 5.17 1.25 -23.56
CA SER A 70 5.42 2.25 -24.62
C SER A 70 6.86 2.20 -25.12
N LEU A 71 7.83 2.22 -24.20
CA LEU A 71 9.26 2.15 -24.51
C LEU A 71 9.65 0.84 -25.19
N TYR A 72 9.08 -0.29 -24.74
CA TYR A 72 9.28 -1.58 -25.39
C TYR A 72 8.78 -1.57 -26.85
N ASN A 73 7.57 -1.06 -27.08
CA ASN A 73 7.01 -0.95 -28.43
C ASN A 73 7.83 -0.01 -29.32
N GLN A 74 8.33 1.10 -28.77
CA GLN A 74 9.21 2.02 -29.49
C GLN A 74 10.51 1.31 -29.93
N ARG A 75 11.14 0.55 -29.02
CA ARG A 75 12.33 -0.24 -29.35
C ARG A 75 12.04 -1.25 -30.45
N LEU A 76 10.91 -1.96 -30.38
CA LEU A 76 10.53 -2.96 -31.38
C LEU A 76 10.33 -2.33 -32.77
N ARG A 77 9.70 -1.16 -32.84
CA ARG A 77 9.55 -0.41 -34.10
C ARG A 77 10.90 -0.07 -34.73
N LEU A 78 11.82 0.51 -33.96
CA LEU A 78 13.17 0.83 -34.45
C LEU A 78 13.94 -0.41 -34.92
N GLN A 79 13.82 -1.53 -34.21
CA GLN A 79 14.47 -2.78 -34.64
C GLN A 79 13.89 -3.32 -35.95
N ASN A 80 12.58 -3.22 -36.14
CA ASN A 80 11.92 -3.66 -37.38
C ASN A 80 12.28 -2.75 -38.55
N GLU A 81 12.35 -1.44 -38.33
CA GLU A 81 12.82 -0.45 -39.32
C GLU A 81 14.25 -0.77 -39.78
N HIS A 82 15.17 -1.07 -38.86
CA HIS A 82 16.55 -1.45 -39.20
C HIS A 82 16.69 -2.82 -39.87
N ARG A 83 15.72 -3.74 -39.68
CA ARG A 83 15.73 -5.07 -40.32
C ARG A 83 15.07 -5.09 -41.70
N GLY A 84 14.22 -4.12 -42.00
CA GLY A 84 13.54 -3.97 -43.30
C GLY A 84 14.29 -3.09 -44.31
N ALA A 85 15.50 -2.62 -43.97
CA ALA A 85 16.40 -1.84 -44.82
C ALA A 85 17.59 -2.68 -45.32
#